data_AF-A0A7W7YP11-F1
#
_entry.id   AF-A0A7W7YP11-F1
#
_cell.length_a   1.000
_cell.length_b   1.000
_cell.length_c   1.000
_cell.angle_alpha   90.00
_cell.angle_beta   90.00
_cell.angle_gamma   90.00
#
_symmetry.space_group_name_H-M   'P 1'
#
loop_
_entity.id
_entity.type
_entity.pdbx_description
1 polymer ?
#
loop_
_entity_poly.entity_id
_entity_poly.type
_entity_poly.pdbx_seq_one_letter_code
_entity_poly.pdbx_strand_id
1 'polypeptide(L)'
;MSRNFLLFVGLLLLSGASVLRAATPPFIDLDTALDFKSSPSISVSVLENLLSPLNDYREEEEEKDPSSGYDKVVIWQLANSKRSRASLFGGQFTPSTIRLALKGGAFVQCEFELNSRKDLALLFPILSDQITRSLGSSPYFANQQDDERVASWKTNTQRVSLDLDSKYSSRGDARLALRVGTLGQAPSEPVVIAPRLSMTAELDYLLNFEELWRCTPEEFEKKYRPKTEQAQTEPPQFEWLNAEKSRARFSRKIFSNVDATLSLFAKSIPVEEAIVEFVQGRAARVTVSFYNRGDSGEIQRTEFSDRFKKVGQGLGQILKVAPTNQSATASTAIKTVSWQWKSPIGIAMLEHNDFAASRPPGKPEFLRLKLAAPNQADWSMGKLSVGVQRMVLTSNVTTTPEGDVYISGVPMVDQGAKGYCVAASCQRLFEYLQIPCDQHEIAQLVNVDAQAGADIFAMQKSLTKIDDKYKVAFKPHINPQQYYVSSGKRRISQRQFVVIVKEHVDKGIPLLWALQLGRYPEEPPLPGSGQVSGGHMRLIIGYNSAKGQILFTDSWGSGHELKRMPEAGAYDATMGVYSMSPPRL
;
A
#
# COMPACT_ATOMS: atom_id res chain seq x y z
N MET A 1 -6.70 -80.64 36.54
CA MET A 1 -5.75 -79.58 36.92
C MET A 1 -6.25 -78.28 36.31
N SER A 2 -7.04 -77.55 37.11
CA SER A 2 -6.80 -76.17 37.54
C SER A 2 -7.06 -75.14 36.42
N ARG A 3 -8.20 -74.42 36.45
CA ARG A 3 -8.43 -73.20 37.27
C ARG A 3 -7.46 -72.08 36.85
N ASN A 4 -7.83 -70.83 36.60
CA ASN A 4 -9.04 -70.07 36.90
C ASN A 4 -8.83 -68.64 36.33
N PHE A 5 -9.93 -67.98 35.94
CA PHE A 5 -10.26 -66.55 36.12
C PHE A 5 -9.29 -65.46 35.61
N LEU A 6 -9.68 -64.46 34.81
CA LEU A 6 -10.89 -63.64 34.92
C LEU A 6 -11.46 -63.20 33.55
N LEU A 7 -12.79 -63.11 33.55
CA LEU A 7 -13.72 -62.61 32.54
C LEU A 7 -14.13 -61.15 32.91
N PHE A 8 -14.65 -60.41 31.91
CA PHE A 8 -15.69 -59.34 31.99
C PHE A 8 -15.28 -57.93 32.48
N VAL A 9 -15.81 -56.78 32.01
CA VAL A 9 -16.78 -56.39 30.95
C VAL A 9 -16.70 -54.86 30.74
N GLY A 10 -16.91 -54.40 29.50
CA GLY A 10 -17.66 -53.19 29.09
C GLY A 10 -17.25 -51.78 29.54
N LEU A 11 -16.99 -50.88 28.57
CA LEU A 11 -17.88 -49.74 28.26
C LEU A 11 -17.39 -48.99 27.01
N LEU A 12 -18.33 -48.65 26.11
CA LEU A 12 -18.17 -47.52 25.18
C LEU A 12 -17.78 -46.26 25.96
N LEU A 13 -16.91 -45.40 25.39
CA LEU A 13 -17.04 -43.93 25.36
C LEU A 13 -15.89 -43.30 24.55
N LEU A 14 -16.28 -42.62 23.46
CA LEU A 14 -15.78 -41.32 22.95
C LEU A 14 -14.30 -41.06 22.63
N SER A 15 -14.15 -40.53 21.41
CA SER A 15 -13.37 -39.34 21.02
C SER A 15 -11.99 -39.51 20.39
N GLY A 16 -11.87 -38.98 19.17
CA GLY A 16 -10.79 -38.06 18.82
C GLY A 16 -9.49 -38.66 18.33
N ALA A 17 -9.50 -39.42 17.23
CA ALA A 17 -8.31 -39.54 16.40
C ALA A 17 -8.04 -38.20 15.70
N SER A 18 -7.41 -37.28 16.44
CA SER A 18 -6.84 -36.06 15.92
C SER A 18 -5.73 -36.45 14.96
N VAL A 19 -5.93 -36.21 13.67
CA VAL A 19 -4.83 -36.16 12.70
C VAL A 19 -3.95 -35.00 13.17
N LEU A 20 -2.88 -35.32 13.90
CA LEU A 20 -1.79 -34.38 14.19
C LEU A 20 -1.23 -33.91 12.85
N ARG A 21 -1.74 -32.78 12.36
CA ARG A 21 -1.01 -31.95 11.39
C ARG A 21 0.35 -31.70 12.02
N ALA A 22 1.41 -32.16 11.36
CA ALA A 22 2.77 -31.76 11.71
C ALA A 22 2.78 -30.23 11.79
N ALA A 23 3.04 -29.68 12.98
CA ALA A 23 3.18 -28.24 13.16
C ALA A 23 4.24 -27.76 12.17
N THR A 24 3.88 -26.76 11.37
CA THR A 24 4.83 -26.08 10.48
C THR A 24 6.02 -25.65 11.35
N PRO A 25 7.26 -25.93 10.94
CA PRO A 25 8.43 -25.48 11.71
C PRO A 25 8.35 -23.97 11.98
N PRO A 26 8.70 -23.50 13.19
CA PRO A 26 8.67 -22.07 13.50
C PRO A 26 9.60 -21.32 12.55
N PHE A 27 9.02 -20.38 11.81
CA PHE A 27 9.71 -19.46 10.90
C PHE A 27 9.57 -18.04 11.43
N ILE A 28 10.69 -17.33 11.54
CA ILE A 28 10.74 -15.94 12.01
C ILE A 28 11.30 -15.06 10.91
N ASP A 29 10.55 -14.03 10.52
CA ASP A 29 11.04 -12.96 9.66
C ASP A 29 11.62 -11.84 10.55
N LEU A 30 12.93 -11.62 10.46
CA LEU A 30 13.67 -10.62 11.23
C LEU A 30 13.65 -9.23 10.56
N ASP A 31 12.98 -9.07 9.42
CA ASP A 31 12.90 -7.77 8.73
C ASP A 31 12.25 -6.67 9.55
N THR A 32 11.31 -7.05 10.41
CA THR A 32 10.66 -6.10 11.34
C THR A 32 11.61 -5.62 12.43
N ALA A 33 12.63 -6.41 12.75
CA ALA A 33 13.74 -5.97 13.61
C ALA A 33 14.63 -4.94 12.88
N LEU A 34 14.66 -4.97 11.54
CA LEU A 34 15.48 -4.10 10.70
C LEU A 34 14.68 -2.97 10.02
N ASP A 35 13.75 -2.31 10.72
CA ASP A 35 13.18 -1.08 10.17
C ASP A 35 14.20 0.06 10.26
N PHE A 36 14.93 0.28 9.17
CA PHE A 36 15.94 1.32 9.07
C PHE A 36 15.36 2.74 8.88
N LYS A 37 14.03 2.90 8.71
CA LYS A 37 13.37 4.19 8.40
C LYS A 37 12.79 4.89 9.63
N SER A 38 12.33 4.12 10.60
CA SER A 38 11.87 4.61 11.90
C SER A 38 12.85 4.15 12.98
N SER A 39 12.82 4.73 14.18
CA SER A 39 13.70 4.26 15.25
C SER A 39 12.99 3.17 16.05
N PRO A 40 13.38 1.89 15.93
CA PRO A 40 13.22 0.98 17.04
C PRO A 40 14.59 0.68 17.64
N SER A 41 14.79 1.05 18.90
CA SER A 41 15.63 0.19 19.74
C SER A 41 14.92 -1.13 19.87
N ILE A 42 15.45 -2.15 19.21
CA ILE A 42 15.13 -3.52 19.57
C ILE A 42 15.77 -3.75 20.95
N SER A 43 14.97 -3.94 21.99
CA SER A 43 15.50 -4.35 23.29
C SER A 43 15.91 -5.82 23.26
N VAL A 44 16.80 -6.21 24.17
CA VAL A 44 17.15 -7.62 24.39
C VAL A 44 15.91 -8.48 24.58
N SER A 45 14.97 -8.02 25.43
CA SER A 45 13.71 -8.72 25.69
C SER A 45 12.82 -8.89 24.45
N VAL A 46 12.85 -7.94 23.51
CA VAL A 46 12.10 -8.07 22.25
C VAL A 46 12.73 -9.13 21.36
N LEU A 47 14.07 -9.19 21.27
CA LEU A 47 14.75 -10.23 20.51
C LEU A 47 14.64 -11.61 21.16
N GLU A 48 14.76 -11.72 22.48
CA GLU A 48 14.50 -12.95 23.21
C GLU A 48 13.09 -13.47 22.96
N ASN A 49 12.07 -12.61 23.08
CA ASN A 49 10.68 -12.99 22.78
C ASN A 49 10.51 -13.41 21.32
N LEU A 50 11.14 -12.69 20.39
CA LEU A 50 11.07 -13.00 18.97
C LEU A 50 11.71 -14.36 18.67
N LEU A 51 12.86 -14.65 19.27
CA LEU A 51 13.63 -15.88 19.05
C LEU A 51 13.12 -17.05 19.90
N SER A 52 12.37 -16.81 20.98
CA SER A 52 11.79 -17.83 21.88
C SER A 52 11.05 -18.98 21.19
N PRO A 53 10.37 -18.79 20.03
CA PRO A 53 9.76 -19.89 19.31
C PRO A 53 10.76 -20.83 18.61
N LEU A 54 12.03 -20.44 18.46
CA LEU A 54 13.08 -21.30 17.93
C LEU A 54 13.61 -22.19 19.06
N ASN A 55 13.41 -23.50 18.94
CA ASN A 55 13.91 -24.46 19.93
C ASN A 55 15.44 -24.65 19.91
N ASP A 56 16.13 -24.11 18.89
CA ASP A 56 17.53 -24.44 18.57
C ASP A 56 18.45 -23.18 18.58
N TYR A 57 18.32 -22.28 19.57
CA TYR A 57 19.29 -21.19 19.76
C TYR A 57 20.03 -21.32 21.10
N ARG A 58 21.30 -20.89 21.13
CA ARG A 58 22.09 -20.78 22.35
C ARG A 58 22.42 -19.33 22.62
N GLU A 59 22.10 -18.87 23.82
CA GLU A 59 22.52 -17.58 24.35
C GLU A 59 23.91 -17.70 24.98
N GLU A 60 24.82 -16.81 24.59
CA GLU A 60 26.15 -16.65 25.17
C GLU A 60 26.32 -15.19 25.59
N GLU A 61 26.71 -14.97 26.85
CA GLU A 61 27.16 -13.67 27.32
C GLU A 61 28.68 -13.59 27.18
N GLU A 62 29.18 -12.55 26.50
CA GLU A 62 30.62 -12.31 26.39
C GLU A 62 31.07 -11.39 27.52
N GLU A 63 32.15 -11.76 28.21
CA GLU A 63 32.73 -10.97 29.30
C GLU A 63 33.29 -9.64 28.76
N LYS A 64 33.20 -8.59 29.56
CA LYS A 64 33.49 -7.20 29.18
C LYS A 64 34.84 -7.06 28.45
N ASP A 65 34.83 -6.81 27.15
CA ASP A 65 36.02 -6.35 26.42
C ASP A 65 36.24 -4.86 26.75
N PRO A 66 37.31 -4.51 27.52
CA PRO A 66 37.56 -3.13 27.95
C PRO A 66 37.78 -2.17 26.79
N SER A 67 38.14 -2.67 25.60
CA SER A 67 38.44 -1.87 24.42
C SER A 67 37.19 -1.47 23.61
N SER A 68 36.08 -2.20 23.79
CA SER A 68 34.86 -2.03 23.00
C SER A 68 33.95 -0.88 23.46
N GLY A 69 34.05 -0.48 24.73
CA GLY A 69 33.23 0.55 25.34
C GLY A 69 31.76 0.15 25.57
N TYR A 70 31.42 -1.14 25.44
CA TYR A 70 30.12 -1.73 25.78
C TYR A 70 30.14 -2.36 27.17
N ASP A 71 28.98 -2.35 27.84
CA ASP A 71 28.82 -2.91 29.20
C ASP A 71 28.35 -4.37 29.18
N LYS A 72 27.66 -4.80 28.11
CA LYS A 72 27.18 -6.18 27.94
C LYS A 72 27.04 -6.52 26.46
N VAL A 73 27.39 -7.75 26.09
CA VAL A 73 27.16 -8.32 24.76
C VAL A 73 26.37 -9.63 24.92
N VAL A 74 25.28 -9.74 24.18
CA VAL A 74 24.44 -10.96 24.12
C VAL A 74 24.51 -11.53 22.71
N ILE A 75 24.82 -12.82 22.60
CA ILE A 75 24.98 -13.51 21.33
C ILE A 75 24.01 -14.68 21.26
N TRP A 76 23.25 -14.75 20.17
CA TRP A 76 22.44 -15.91 19.83
C TRP A 76 23.06 -16.63 18.64
N GLN A 77 23.48 -17.88 18.86
CA GLN A 77 23.85 -18.79 17.78
C GLN A 77 22.61 -19.52 17.29
N LEU A 78 22.23 -19.28 16.04
CA LEU A 78 21.07 -19.92 15.42
C LEU A 78 21.52 -21.23 14.78
N ALA A 79 20.94 -22.36 15.19
CA ALA A 79 21.22 -23.62 14.54
C ALA A 79 20.81 -23.56 13.06
N ASN A 80 21.65 -24.08 12.17
CA ASN A 80 21.37 -24.19 10.75
C ASN A 80 20.39 -25.35 10.46
N SER A 81 19.37 -25.51 11.30
CA SER A 81 18.45 -26.65 11.28
C SER A 81 17.37 -26.42 10.21
N LYS A 82 17.01 -27.48 9.47
CA LYS A 82 15.88 -27.40 8.52
C LYS A 82 14.52 -27.23 9.22
N ARG A 83 14.50 -27.25 10.55
CA ARG A 83 13.29 -27.33 11.40
C ARG A 83 12.96 -26.04 12.16
N SER A 84 13.89 -25.09 12.24
CA SER A 84 13.68 -23.77 12.88
C SER A 84 14.48 -22.76 12.07
N ARG A 85 13.84 -21.72 11.49
CA ARG A 85 14.55 -20.78 10.61
C ARG A 85 14.17 -19.35 10.91
N ALA A 86 15.19 -18.50 11.07
CA ALA A 86 15.04 -17.05 10.99
C ALA A 86 15.52 -16.55 9.62
N SER A 87 14.96 -15.47 9.10
CA SER A 87 15.40 -14.91 7.83
C SER A 87 15.36 -13.39 7.78
N LEU A 88 16.15 -12.83 6.87
CA LEU A 88 16.22 -11.42 6.53
C LEU A 88 15.94 -11.21 5.04
N PHE A 89 15.51 -10.00 4.72
CA PHE A 89 15.14 -9.45 3.42
C PHE A 89 14.12 -10.31 2.67
N GLY A 90 12.95 -10.53 3.26
CA GLY A 90 11.84 -11.27 2.66
C GLY A 90 12.16 -12.73 2.43
N GLY A 91 12.89 -13.36 3.36
CA GLY A 91 13.26 -14.77 3.29
C GLY A 91 14.49 -15.07 2.44
N GLN A 92 15.18 -14.06 1.91
CA GLN A 92 16.31 -14.26 0.99
C GLN A 92 17.59 -14.68 1.70
N PHE A 93 17.77 -14.30 2.96
CA PHE A 93 19.00 -14.57 3.72
C PHE A 93 18.69 -15.19 5.08
N THR A 94 19.56 -16.08 5.55
CA THR A 94 19.41 -16.76 6.84
C THR A 94 20.62 -16.40 7.72
N PRO A 95 20.41 -15.77 8.88
CA PRO A 95 21.49 -15.51 9.81
C PRO A 95 21.93 -16.80 10.52
N SER A 96 23.24 -16.97 10.70
CA SER A 96 23.83 -17.94 11.64
C SER A 96 23.98 -17.37 13.05
N THR A 97 24.18 -16.06 13.17
CA THR A 97 24.49 -15.41 14.44
C THR A 97 23.77 -14.08 14.52
N ILE A 98 23.22 -13.78 15.70
CA ILE A 98 22.69 -12.47 16.07
C ILE A 98 23.48 -11.99 17.28
N ARG A 99 24.03 -10.78 17.23
CA ARG A 99 24.81 -10.18 18.32
C ARG A 99 24.22 -8.82 18.68
N LEU A 100 24.02 -8.58 19.98
CA LEU A 100 23.61 -7.30 20.53
C LEU A 100 24.66 -6.77 21.50
N ALA A 101 25.08 -5.52 21.32
CA ALA A 101 25.98 -4.83 22.22
C ALA A 101 25.27 -3.63 22.89
N LEU A 102 25.41 -3.55 24.21
CA LEU A 102 24.70 -2.62 25.09
C LEU A 102 25.69 -1.70 25.80
N LYS A 103 25.30 -0.44 26.03
CA LYS A 103 26.06 0.55 26.79
C LYS A 103 25.12 1.34 27.71
N GLY A 104 25.44 1.43 28.99
CA GLY A 104 24.62 2.07 30.03
C GLY A 104 23.26 1.39 30.23
N GLY A 105 23.14 0.09 29.94
CA GLY A 105 21.86 -0.62 29.91
C GLY A 105 20.97 -0.28 28.71
N ALA A 106 21.41 0.63 27.83
CA ALA A 106 20.75 0.99 26.59
C ALA A 106 21.42 0.34 25.38
N PHE A 107 20.65 0.11 24.32
CA PHE A 107 21.12 -0.49 23.08
C PHE A 107 22.00 0.49 22.29
N VAL A 108 23.10 -0.03 21.70
CA VAL A 108 23.96 0.78 20.82
C VAL A 108 24.28 0.09 19.50
N GLN A 109 24.33 -1.25 19.43
CA GLN A 109 24.68 -1.96 18.18
C GLN A 109 24.04 -3.35 18.07
N CYS A 110 23.48 -3.66 16.90
CA CYS A 110 22.98 -4.98 16.51
C CYS A 110 23.75 -5.47 15.28
N GLU A 111 24.19 -6.74 15.32
CA GLU A 111 24.91 -7.38 14.23
C GLU A 111 24.28 -8.71 13.83
N PHE A 112 24.26 -8.97 12.53
CA PHE A 112 23.81 -10.23 11.94
C PHE A 112 24.94 -10.84 11.12
N GLU A 113 25.25 -12.11 11.35
CA GLU A 113 26.16 -12.88 10.50
C GLU A 113 25.35 -13.86 9.65
N LEU A 114 25.62 -13.91 8.34
CA LEU A 114 24.89 -14.76 7.39
C LEU A 114 25.68 -16.03 7.02
N ASN A 115 25.02 -17.20 6.97
CA ASN A 115 25.63 -18.51 6.70
C ASN A 115 25.59 -18.92 5.22
N SER A 116 25.76 -17.99 4.29
CA SER A 116 25.63 -18.30 2.85
C SER A 116 26.97 -18.72 2.23
N ARG A 117 27.04 -19.95 1.72
CA ARG A 117 28.17 -20.48 0.93
C ARG A 117 28.17 -20.06 -0.54
N LYS A 118 27.16 -19.32 -1.01
CA LYS A 118 27.16 -18.75 -2.37
C LYS A 118 28.14 -17.58 -2.40
N ASP A 119 28.96 -17.48 -3.45
CA ASP A 119 30.06 -16.51 -3.57
C ASP A 119 29.74 -15.17 -2.90
N LEU A 120 30.37 -14.90 -1.75
CA LEU A 120 30.06 -13.73 -0.92
C LEU A 120 30.26 -12.41 -1.70
N ALA A 121 31.17 -12.42 -2.68
CA ALA A 121 31.40 -11.34 -3.63
C ALA A 121 30.16 -11.01 -4.50
N LEU A 122 29.29 -12.00 -4.77
CA LEU A 122 28.01 -11.77 -5.47
C LEU A 122 26.92 -11.27 -4.51
N LEU A 123 27.00 -11.62 -3.23
CA LEU A 123 25.98 -11.26 -2.24
C LEU A 123 26.11 -9.81 -1.75
N PHE A 124 27.34 -9.32 -1.60
CA PHE A 124 27.59 -7.96 -1.12
C PHE A 124 26.89 -6.89 -1.98
N PRO A 125 27.01 -6.87 -3.33
CA PRO A 125 26.30 -5.90 -4.16
C PRO A 125 24.77 -6.03 -4.08
N ILE A 126 24.24 -7.26 -3.99
CA ILE A 126 22.80 -7.52 -3.91
C ILE A 126 22.23 -6.95 -2.61
N LEU A 127 22.89 -7.24 -1.49
CA LEU A 127 22.47 -6.76 -0.18
C LEU A 127 22.68 -5.25 -0.03
N SER A 128 23.78 -4.72 -0.55
CA SER A 128 24.03 -3.28 -0.59
C SER A 128 22.94 -2.53 -1.39
N ASP A 129 22.54 -3.05 -2.55
CA ASP A 129 21.43 -2.51 -3.35
C ASP A 129 20.08 -2.61 -2.62
N GLN A 130 19.83 -3.72 -1.92
CA GLN A 130 18.63 -3.86 -1.09
C GLN A 130 18.58 -2.86 0.07
N ILE A 131 19.68 -2.70 0.81
CA ILE A 131 19.78 -1.73 1.90
C ILE A 131 19.64 -0.30 1.36
N THR A 132 20.25 -0.01 0.22
CA THR A 132 20.11 1.29 -0.48
C THR A 132 18.67 1.58 -0.85
N ARG A 133 17.94 0.61 -1.41
CA ARG A 133 16.49 0.74 -1.69
C ARG A 133 15.68 0.92 -0.41
N SER A 134 16.04 0.21 0.65
CA SER A 134 15.38 0.31 1.95
C SER A 134 15.63 1.67 2.60
N LEU A 135 16.84 2.22 2.54
CA LEU A 135 17.16 3.50 3.17
C LEU A 135 16.84 4.71 2.31
N GLY A 136 16.71 4.54 0.99
CA GLY A 136 16.51 5.64 0.04
C GLY A 136 17.72 6.55 -0.07
N SER A 137 18.91 6.08 0.34
CA SER A 137 20.17 6.82 0.27
C SER A 137 21.28 5.92 -0.26
N SER A 138 22.17 6.50 -1.06
CA SER A 138 23.37 5.80 -1.54
C SER A 138 24.36 5.59 -0.39
N PRO A 139 25.10 4.46 -0.39
CA PRO A 139 26.14 4.25 0.59
C PRO A 139 27.28 5.26 0.38
N TYR A 140 27.95 5.63 1.47
CA TYR A 140 29.25 6.26 1.41
C TYR A 140 30.31 5.24 1.79
N PHE A 141 31.48 5.39 1.19
CA PHE A 141 32.64 4.51 1.38
C PHE A 141 33.73 5.28 2.10
N ALA A 142 34.34 4.66 3.12
CA ALA A 142 35.33 5.35 3.94
C ALA A 142 36.66 5.55 3.20
N ASN A 143 37.03 4.65 2.27
CA ASN A 143 38.20 4.72 1.40
C ASN A 143 37.90 4.08 0.04
N GLN A 144 38.52 4.58 -1.05
CA GLN A 144 38.37 4.02 -2.41
C GLN A 144 38.84 2.56 -2.57
N GLN A 145 39.67 2.05 -1.65
CA GLN A 145 40.09 0.63 -1.64
C GLN A 145 39.06 -0.29 -0.95
N ASP A 146 38.13 0.28 -0.17
CA ASP A 146 37.10 -0.45 0.58
C ASP A 146 35.75 -0.52 -0.17
N ASP A 147 35.64 0.12 -1.35
CA ASP A 147 34.43 0.25 -2.17
C ASP A 147 33.76 -1.10 -2.49
N GLU A 148 34.52 -2.20 -2.49
CA GLU A 148 34.02 -3.55 -2.80
C GLU A 148 33.70 -4.41 -1.56
N ARG A 149 34.00 -3.91 -0.34
CA ARG A 149 33.90 -4.73 0.89
C ARG A 149 33.12 -4.07 2.02
N VAL A 150 32.98 -2.75 2.04
CA VAL A 150 32.28 -2.05 3.12
C VAL A 150 31.35 -0.99 2.55
N ALA A 151 30.05 -1.10 2.80
CA ALA A 151 29.08 -0.08 2.43
C ALA A 151 28.46 0.50 3.70
N SER A 152 28.41 1.82 3.84
CA SER A 152 27.82 2.49 5.00
C SER A 152 26.72 3.46 4.60
N TRP A 153 25.66 3.52 5.38
CA TRP A 153 24.57 4.47 5.23
C TRP A 153 24.37 5.24 6.54
N LYS A 154 23.99 6.51 6.43
CA LYS A 154 23.60 7.34 7.57
C LYS A 154 22.13 7.72 7.43
N THR A 155 21.39 7.56 8.52
CA THR A 155 20.08 8.17 8.72
C THR A 155 20.21 9.30 9.75
N ASN A 156 19.10 9.95 10.08
CA ASN A 156 19.09 10.99 11.10
C ASN A 156 19.44 10.47 12.51
N THR A 157 19.20 9.18 12.77
CA THR A 157 19.29 8.57 14.10
C THR A 157 20.21 7.36 14.16
N GLN A 158 20.65 6.82 13.02
CA GLN A 158 21.38 5.56 12.95
C GLN A 158 22.47 5.56 11.86
N ARG A 159 23.43 4.67 12.03
CA ARG A 159 24.39 4.24 11.02
C ARG A 159 24.15 2.77 10.72
N VAL A 160 23.94 2.45 9.44
CA VAL A 160 23.88 1.08 8.95
C VAL A 160 25.18 0.80 8.20
N SER A 161 25.82 -0.33 8.44
CA SER A 161 27.05 -0.73 7.73
C SER A 161 26.96 -2.19 7.33
N LEU A 162 27.25 -2.48 6.07
CA LEU A 162 27.41 -3.82 5.53
C LEU A 162 28.92 -4.04 5.31
N ASP A 163 29.46 -5.09 5.90
CA ASP A 163 30.89 -5.38 5.91
C ASP A 163 31.12 -6.84 5.46
N LEU A 164 31.88 -7.01 4.38
CA LEU A 164 32.41 -8.28 3.95
C LEU A 164 33.74 -8.51 4.69
N ASP A 165 33.60 -9.10 5.88
CA ASP A 165 34.69 -9.22 6.83
C ASP A 165 35.53 -10.47 6.56
N SER A 166 36.84 -10.27 6.33
CA SER A 166 37.84 -11.32 6.26
C SER A 166 38.74 -11.41 7.51
N LYS A 167 38.53 -10.55 8.51
CA LYS A 167 39.42 -10.37 9.68
C LYS A 167 38.88 -10.99 10.98
N TYR A 168 37.56 -11.13 11.15
CA TYR A 168 36.96 -11.63 12.40
C TYR A 168 36.73 -13.15 12.46
N SER A 169 37.09 -13.88 11.41
CA SER A 169 37.00 -15.33 11.38
C SER A 169 38.32 -15.95 11.84
N SER A 170 38.36 -16.45 13.08
CA SER A 170 39.43 -17.34 13.55
C SER A 170 39.52 -18.66 12.75
N ARG A 171 38.57 -18.90 11.83
CA ARG A 171 38.45 -20.10 10.99
C ARG A 171 38.76 -19.87 9.50
N GLY A 172 39.09 -18.65 9.07
CA GLY A 172 39.42 -18.34 7.66
C GLY A 172 38.24 -18.25 6.70
N ASP A 173 37.00 -18.45 7.16
CA ASP A 173 35.79 -18.24 6.35
C ASP A 173 35.43 -16.74 6.28
N ALA A 174 35.25 -16.19 5.08
CA ALA A 174 34.72 -14.83 4.89
C ALA A 174 33.25 -14.76 5.36
N ARG A 175 32.87 -13.65 5.99
CA ARG A 175 31.51 -13.45 6.53
C ARG A 175 30.94 -12.13 6.03
N LEU A 176 29.63 -12.08 5.89
CA LEU A 176 28.91 -10.84 5.63
C LEU A 176 28.20 -10.41 6.91
N ALA A 177 28.59 -9.25 7.42
CA ALA A 177 28.07 -8.66 8.64
C ALA A 177 27.22 -7.44 8.33
N LEU A 178 25.98 -7.43 8.81
CA LEU A 178 25.13 -6.25 8.80
C LEU A 178 25.12 -5.65 10.20
N ARG A 179 25.60 -4.40 10.33
CA ARG A 179 25.67 -3.65 11.58
C ARG A 179 24.68 -2.49 11.56
N VAL A 180 23.91 -2.34 12.63
CA VAL A 180 23.03 -1.18 12.85
C VAL A 180 23.39 -0.57 14.19
N GLY A 181 23.76 0.71 14.21
CA GLY A 181 24.09 1.43 15.44
C GLY A 181 23.43 2.80 15.52
N THR A 182 23.17 3.27 16.74
CA THR A 182 22.54 4.59 16.98
C THR A 182 23.55 5.74 16.93
N LEU A 183 23.16 6.86 16.34
CA LEU A 183 23.90 8.11 16.38
C LEU A 183 23.46 8.94 17.59
N GLY A 184 24.25 8.92 18.67
CA GLY A 184 24.29 10.05 19.62
C GLY A 184 23.20 10.19 20.70
N GLN A 185 22.29 9.24 20.93
CA GLN A 185 21.48 9.19 22.18
C GLN A 185 20.75 7.85 22.34
N ALA A 186 20.57 7.41 23.59
CA ALA A 186 19.80 6.22 23.94
C ALA A 186 18.29 6.47 23.69
N PRO A 187 17.57 5.55 23.03
CA PRO A 187 16.13 5.66 22.86
C PRO A 187 15.38 5.50 24.19
N SER A 188 14.28 6.25 24.34
CA SER A 188 13.58 6.42 25.62
C SER A 188 12.56 5.33 25.94
N GLU A 189 12.12 4.49 25.00
CA GLU A 189 11.16 3.39 25.26
C GLU A 189 11.37 2.18 24.32
N PRO A 190 11.14 0.94 24.78
CA PRO A 190 11.20 -0.27 23.95
C PRO A 190 10.02 -0.35 22.98
N VAL A 191 10.32 -0.59 21.70
CA VAL A 191 9.30 -0.79 20.65
C VAL A 191 8.82 -2.24 20.65
N VAL A 192 7.50 -2.45 20.75
CA VAL A 192 6.86 -3.77 20.64
C VAL A 192 6.73 -4.15 19.17
N ILE A 193 7.52 -5.13 18.71
CA ILE A 193 7.37 -5.72 17.37
C ILE A 193 6.34 -6.84 17.46
N ALA A 194 5.13 -6.61 16.94
CA ALA A 194 4.10 -7.66 16.85
C ALA A 194 4.45 -8.66 15.73
N PRO A 195 4.23 -9.98 15.91
CA PRO A 195 4.44 -10.98 14.88
C PRO A 195 3.57 -10.69 13.64
N ARG A 196 4.11 -10.94 12.44
CA ARG A 196 3.32 -10.81 11.20
C ARG A 196 2.18 -11.83 11.20
N LEU A 197 0.95 -11.35 11.08
CA LEU A 197 -0.23 -12.20 11.03
C LEU A 197 -0.48 -12.63 9.58
N SER A 198 -0.79 -13.90 9.35
CA SER A 198 -1.29 -14.34 8.04
C SER A 198 -2.81 -14.24 8.01
N MET A 199 -3.35 -13.70 6.92
CA MET A 199 -4.78 -13.58 6.71
C MET A 199 -5.15 -14.16 5.34
N THR A 200 -6.26 -14.89 5.26
CA THR A 200 -6.83 -15.35 3.98
C THR A 200 -8.28 -14.89 3.87
N ALA A 201 -8.67 -14.41 2.70
CA ALA A 201 -10.04 -14.03 2.40
C ALA A 201 -10.46 -14.62 1.04
N GLU A 202 -11.51 -15.43 1.08
CA GLU A 202 -12.18 -15.99 -0.09
C GLU A 202 -13.31 -15.03 -0.51
N LEU A 203 -13.17 -14.43 -1.68
CA LEU A 203 -14.06 -13.36 -2.11
C LEU A 203 -15.23 -13.88 -2.96
N ASP A 204 -15.46 -15.19 -3.02
CA ASP A 204 -16.47 -15.82 -3.89
C ASP A 204 -17.91 -15.33 -3.61
N TYR A 205 -18.18 -14.76 -2.44
CA TYR A 205 -19.45 -14.07 -2.18
C TYR A 205 -19.69 -12.91 -3.15
N LEU A 206 -18.63 -12.24 -3.62
CA LEU A 206 -18.71 -11.18 -4.63
C LEU A 206 -19.19 -11.68 -6.00
N LEU A 207 -19.22 -13.00 -6.21
CA LEU A 207 -19.74 -13.67 -7.39
C LEU A 207 -21.13 -14.28 -7.17
N ASN A 208 -21.71 -14.15 -5.97
CA ASN A 208 -23.10 -14.53 -5.70
C ASN A 208 -24.01 -13.33 -5.98
N PHE A 209 -24.29 -13.07 -7.27
CA PHE A 209 -25.05 -11.90 -7.73
C PHE A 209 -26.45 -11.80 -7.10
N GLU A 210 -27.09 -12.93 -6.79
CA GLU A 210 -28.45 -12.94 -6.22
C GLU A 210 -28.49 -12.40 -4.78
N GLU A 211 -27.50 -12.75 -3.97
CA GLU A 211 -27.36 -12.26 -2.60
C GLU A 211 -26.65 -10.91 -2.52
N LEU A 212 -25.58 -10.74 -3.31
CA LEU A 212 -24.68 -9.59 -3.21
C LEU A 212 -25.44 -8.27 -3.36
N TRP A 213 -26.30 -8.14 -4.38
CA TRP A 213 -27.01 -6.88 -4.65
C TRP A 213 -28.08 -6.53 -3.61
N ARG A 214 -28.37 -7.44 -2.68
CA ARG A 214 -29.26 -7.20 -1.54
C ARG A 214 -28.48 -6.85 -0.27
N CYS A 215 -27.17 -7.11 -0.27
CA CYS A 215 -26.29 -6.95 0.88
C CYS A 215 -26.19 -5.48 1.29
N THR A 216 -26.55 -5.21 2.53
CA THR A 216 -26.29 -3.95 3.24
C THR A 216 -24.85 -3.92 3.78
N PRO A 217 -24.29 -2.75 4.14
CA PRO A 217 -23.01 -2.65 4.84
C PRO A 217 -22.96 -3.50 6.11
N GLU A 218 -24.03 -3.51 6.90
CA GLU A 218 -24.13 -4.27 8.16
C GLU A 218 -24.13 -5.79 7.92
N GLU A 219 -24.76 -6.25 6.84
CA GLU A 219 -24.69 -7.65 6.43
C GLU A 219 -23.31 -8.01 5.86
N PHE A 220 -22.65 -7.05 5.20
CA PHE A 220 -21.31 -7.26 4.65
C PHE A 220 -20.27 -7.47 5.76
N GLU A 221 -20.37 -6.73 6.87
CA GLU A 221 -19.54 -6.90 8.07
C GLU A 221 -19.75 -8.25 8.77
N LYS A 222 -20.87 -8.94 8.51
CA LYS A 222 -21.08 -10.31 9.00
C LYS A 222 -20.42 -11.35 8.09
N LYS A 223 -20.17 -11.02 6.83
CA LYS A 223 -19.55 -11.91 5.83
C LYS A 223 -18.03 -11.77 5.81
N TYR A 224 -17.53 -10.55 6.00
CA TYR A 224 -16.11 -10.25 6.08
C TYR A 224 -15.82 -9.42 7.33
N ARG A 225 -14.64 -9.58 7.92
CA ARG A 225 -14.26 -8.82 9.12
C ARG A 225 -13.70 -7.45 8.75
N PRO A 226 -14.33 -6.32 9.14
CA PRO A 226 -13.78 -5.00 8.92
C PRO A 226 -12.61 -4.71 9.86
N LYS A 227 -11.68 -3.86 9.40
CA LYS A 227 -10.69 -3.18 10.22
C LYS A 227 -11.38 -2.26 11.22
N THR A 228 -11.02 -2.38 12.48
CA THR A 228 -11.49 -1.48 13.55
C THR A 228 -10.31 -0.76 14.21
N GLU A 229 -10.60 0.32 14.94
CA GLU A 229 -9.59 1.04 15.73
C GLU A 229 -9.12 0.22 16.95
N GLN A 230 -9.97 -0.68 17.45
CA GLN A 230 -9.63 -1.55 18.57
C GLN A 230 -8.78 -2.74 18.11
N ALA A 231 -7.93 -3.23 19.00
CA ALA A 231 -7.17 -4.46 18.78
C ALA A 231 -8.14 -5.63 18.56
N GLN A 232 -8.02 -6.29 17.40
CA GLN A 232 -8.83 -7.46 17.05
C GLN A 232 -8.01 -8.73 17.28
N THR A 233 -8.65 -9.78 17.80
CA THR A 233 -8.02 -11.10 18.03
C THR A 233 -7.72 -11.82 16.72
N GLU A 234 -8.57 -11.63 15.72
CA GLU A 234 -8.36 -12.13 14.36
C GLU A 234 -8.02 -10.98 13.42
N PRO A 235 -7.14 -11.19 12.43
CA PRO A 235 -6.80 -10.14 11.49
C PRO A 235 -8.05 -9.73 10.68
N PRO A 236 -8.29 -8.42 10.52
CA PRO A 236 -9.34 -7.91 9.64
C PRO A 236 -9.06 -8.29 8.18
N GLN A 237 -10.15 -8.42 7.41
CA GLN A 237 -10.12 -8.85 6.01
C GLN A 237 -10.28 -7.70 5.01
N PHE A 238 -10.92 -6.62 5.44
CA PHE A 238 -11.15 -5.44 4.62
C PHE A 238 -11.18 -4.18 5.47
N GLU A 239 -11.14 -3.02 4.84
CA GLU A 239 -11.35 -1.72 5.49
C GLU A 239 -12.44 -0.92 4.78
N TRP A 240 -13.17 -0.12 5.54
CA TRP A 240 -14.03 0.91 4.98
C TRP A 240 -13.18 2.08 4.51
N LEU A 241 -13.41 2.54 3.29
CA LEU A 241 -12.71 3.71 2.74
C LEU A 241 -13.33 5.03 3.18
N ASN A 242 -14.51 5.00 3.79
CA ASN A 242 -15.13 6.20 4.34
C ASN A 242 -16.00 5.91 5.55
N ALA A 243 -16.25 6.94 6.35
CA ALA A 243 -17.08 6.88 7.55
C ALA A 243 -18.53 6.45 7.28
N GLU A 244 -19.07 6.81 6.10
CA GLU A 244 -20.43 6.46 5.67
C GLU A 244 -20.57 4.99 5.23
N LYS A 245 -19.48 4.21 5.23
CA LYS A 245 -19.45 2.80 4.82
C LYS A 245 -20.00 2.56 3.40
N SER A 246 -19.74 3.49 2.48
CA SER A 246 -20.18 3.36 1.09
C SER A 246 -19.17 2.66 0.19
N ARG A 247 -17.94 2.41 0.68
CA ARG A 247 -16.90 1.66 -0.05
C ARG A 247 -16.09 0.76 0.87
N ALA A 248 -16.14 -0.56 0.63
CA ALA A 248 -15.31 -1.55 1.29
C ALA A 248 -14.14 -1.94 0.40
N ARG A 249 -12.92 -2.01 0.94
CA ARG A 249 -11.69 -2.36 0.21
C ARG A 249 -10.99 -3.56 0.83
N PHE A 250 -10.68 -4.53 -0.01
CA PHE A 250 -9.76 -5.64 0.25
C PHE A 250 -8.45 -5.37 -0.47
N SER A 251 -7.31 -5.55 0.18
CA SER A 251 -5.99 -5.43 -0.47
C SER A 251 -5.01 -6.44 0.11
N ARG A 252 -4.11 -6.97 -0.72
CA ARG A 252 -3.00 -7.83 -0.24
C ARG A 252 -2.03 -7.09 0.68
N LYS A 253 -2.03 -5.75 0.65
CA LYS A 253 -1.14 -4.87 1.42
C LYS A 253 -1.91 -3.97 2.39
N ILE A 254 -3.07 -4.44 2.87
CA ILE A 254 -3.96 -3.66 3.73
C ILE A 254 -3.34 -3.28 5.09
N PHE A 255 -2.35 -4.06 5.58
CA PHE A 255 -1.58 -3.73 6.79
C PHE A 255 -0.09 -4.02 6.57
N SER A 256 0.78 -3.19 7.16
CA SER A 256 2.24 -3.37 7.10
C SER A 256 2.73 -4.64 7.80
N ASN A 257 1.92 -5.21 8.69
CA ASN A 257 2.22 -6.40 9.49
C ASN A 257 1.30 -7.60 9.20
N VAL A 258 0.54 -7.59 8.09
CA VAL A 258 -0.33 -8.71 7.71
C VAL A 258 -0.02 -9.19 6.29
N ASP A 259 0.29 -10.48 6.14
CA ASP A 259 0.38 -11.12 4.83
C ASP A 259 -1.01 -11.60 4.42
N ALA A 260 -1.68 -10.82 3.56
CA ALA A 260 -3.04 -11.08 3.12
C ALA A 260 -3.08 -11.85 1.78
N THR A 261 -3.69 -13.03 1.79
CA THR A 261 -4.01 -13.80 0.57
C THR A 261 -5.48 -13.61 0.21
N LEU A 262 -5.74 -12.99 -0.94
CA LEU A 262 -7.08 -12.79 -1.48
C LEU A 262 -7.28 -13.68 -2.70
N SER A 263 -8.47 -14.27 -2.84
CA SER A 263 -8.76 -15.13 -3.99
C SER A 263 -10.23 -15.13 -4.39
N LEU A 264 -10.48 -15.49 -5.65
CA LEU A 264 -11.79 -15.69 -6.25
C LEU A 264 -11.81 -17.00 -7.05
N PHE A 265 -13.02 -17.41 -7.44
CA PHE A 265 -13.28 -18.62 -8.21
C PHE A 265 -12.78 -19.85 -7.47
N ALA A 266 -13.28 -20.05 -6.25
CA ALA A 266 -12.93 -21.15 -5.36
C ALA A 266 -11.40 -21.28 -5.17
N LYS A 267 -10.76 -20.16 -4.80
CA LYS A 267 -9.31 -20.02 -4.58
C LYS A 267 -8.42 -20.17 -5.82
N SER A 268 -8.99 -20.40 -6.99
CA SER A 268 -8.19 -20.70 -8.19
C SER A 268 -7.51 -19.48 -8.79
N ILE A 269 -7.98 -18.27 -8.48
CA ILE A 269 -7.47 -17.02 -9.03
C ILE A 269 -7.09 -16.07 -7.90
N PRO A 270 -5.81 -15.67 -7.79
CA PRO A 270 -5.38 -14.68 -6.81
C PRO A 270 -5.93 -13.30 -7.16
N VAL A 271 -6.23 -12.51 -6.13
CA VAL A 271 -6.77 -11.14 -6.24
C VAL A 271 -5.76 -10.17 -5.63
N GLU A 272 -5.55 -9.04 -6.29
CA GLU A 272 -4.70 -7.94 -5.82
C GLU A 272 -5.48 -7.01 -4.89
N GLU A 273 -6.65 -6.59 -5.36
CA GLU A 273 -7.54 -5.67 -4.68
C GLU A 273 -8.98 -5.95 -5.09
N ALA A 274 -9.93 -5.75 -4.17
CA ALA A 274 -11.34 -5.69 -4.50
C ALA A 274 -11.99 -4.51 -3.78
N ILE A 275 -12.83 -3.76 -4.49
CA ILE A 275 -13.61 -2.64 -3.96
C ILE A 275 -15.09 -2.95 -4.17
N VAL A 276 -15.87 -2.94 -3.10
CA VAL A 276 -17.34 -3.06 -3.13
C VAL A 276 -17.93 -1.70 -2.84
N GLU A 277 -18.79 -1.21 -3.72
CA GLU A 277 -19.47 0.07 -3.56
C GLU A 277 -20.94 -0.12 -3.23
N PHE A 278 -21.39 0.61 -2.21
CA PHE A 278 -22.76 0.60 -1.73
C PHE A 278 -23.46 1.89 -2.18
N VAL A 279 -24.55 1.75 -2.92
CA VAL A 279 -25.39 2.85 -3.40
C VAL A 279 -26.76 2.70 -2.76
N GLN A 280 -27.27 3.77 -2.15
CA GLN A 280 -28.55 3.75 -1.42
C GLN A 280 -28.61 2.61 -0.38
N GLY A 281 -27.51 2.37 0.33
CA GLY A 281 -27.42 1.38 1.40
C GLY A 281 -27.31 -0.08 0.96
N ARG A 282 -27.10 -0.38 -0.33
CA ARG A 282 -26.92 -1.75 -0.84
C ARG A 282 -25.75 -1.85 -1.79
N ALA A 283 -25.07 -3.01 -1.82
CA ALA A 283 -24.01 -3.25 -2.78
C ALA A 283 -24.56 -3.11 -4.21
N ALA A 284 -23.87 -2.32 -5.02
CA ALA A 284 -24.32 -1.98 -6.36
C ALA A 284 -23.24 -2.23 -7.42
N ARG A 285 -21.98 -2.12 -7.02
CA ARG A 285 -20.81 -2.32 -7.90
C ARG A 285 -19.69 -3.04 -7.17
N VAL A 286 -18.90 -3.79 -7.92
CA VAL A 286 -17.64 -4.36 -7.45
C VAL A 286 -16.57 -4.14 -8.51
N THR A 287 -15.40 -3.67 -8.11
CA THR A 287 -14.21 -3.65 -8.95
C THR A 287 -13.18 -4.61 -8.35
N VAL A 288 -12.66 -5.53 -9.14
CA VAL A 288 -11.64 -6.49 -8.74
C VAL A 288 -10.41 -6.31 -9.63
N SER A 289 -9.27 -6.05 -9.02
CA SER A 289 -7.96 -6.09 -9.66
C SER A 289 -7.38 -7.49 -9.51
N PHE A 290 -7.30 -8.23 -10.61
CA PHE A 290 -6.64 -9.55 -10.64
C PHE A 290 -5.15 -9.45 -10.90
N TYR A 291 -4.69 -8.34 -11.46
CA TYR A 291 -3.28 -8.05 -11.68
C TYR A 291 -3.13 -6.55 -11.88
N ASN A 292 -2.08 -5.99 -11.31
CA ASN A 292 -1.55 -4.70 -11.74
C ASN A 292 -0.02 -4.73 -11.58
N ARG A 293 0.71 -4.25 -12.60
CA ARG A 293 2.17 -4.36 -12.65
C ARG A 293 2.85 -3.55 -11.57
N GLY A 294 2.27 -2.42 -11.17
CA GLY A 294 2.84 -1.55 -10.13
C GLY A 294 2.91 -2.23 -8.76
N ASP A 295 1.90 -3.02 -8.39
CA ASP A 295 1.85 -3.67 -7.08
C ASP A 295 2.40 -5.10 -7.09
N SER A 296 2.27 -5.79 -8.24
CA SER A 296 2.59 -7.21 -8.40
C SER A 296 3.93 -7.46 -9.08
N GLY A 297 4.51 -6.45 -9.73
CA GLY A 297 5.68 -6.63 -10.59
C GLY A 297 5.35 -7.25 -11.95
N GLU A 298 6.38 -7.68 -12.66
CA GLU A 298 6.27 -8.29 -14.00
C GLU A 298 5.56 -9.65 -13.94
N ILE A 299 4.69 -9.91 -14.93
CA ILE A 299 4.02 -11.19 -15.12
C ILE A 299 4.34 -11.77 -16.50
N GLN A 300 4.47 -13.10 -16.58
CA GLN A 300 4.61 -13.76 -17.88
C GLN A 300 3.32 -13.65 -18.68
N ARG A 301 3.43 -13.38 -19.99
CA ARG A 301 2.25 -13.22 -20.88
C ARG A 301 1.37 -14.47 -20.93
N THR A 302 1.95 -15.65 -20.81
CA THR A 302 1.24 -16.94 -20.74
C THR A 302 0.39 -17.02 -19.49
N GLU A 303 0.99 -16.77 -18.32
CA GLU A 303 0.27 -16.73 -17.04
C GLU A 303 -0.85 -15.69 -17.05
N PHE A 304 -0.59 -14.50 -17.58
CA PHE A 304 -1.59 -13.45 -17.73
C PHE A 304 -2.77 -13.91 -18.62
N SER A 305 -2.47 -14.51 -19.77
CA SER A 305 -3.48 -15.03 -20.71
C SER A 305 -4.32 -16.14 -20.07
N ASP A 306 -3.70 -17.03 -19.32
CA ASP A 306 -4.39 -18.11 -18.60
C ASP A 306 -5.30 -17.54 -17.50
N ARG A 307 -4.83 -16.54 -16.75
CA ARG A 307 -5.64 -15.84 -15.74
C ARG A 307 -6.86 -15.18 -16.39
N PHE A 308 -6.66 -14.42 -17.47
CA PHE A 308 -7.74 -13.78 -18.23
C PHE A 308 -8.79 -14.79 -18.73
N LYS A 309 -8.35 -15.90 -19.33
CA LYS A 309 -9.25 -16.97 -19.81
C LYS A 309 -10.04 -17.63 -18.68
N LYS A 310 -9.39 -17.97 -17.57
CA LYS A 310 -10.04 -18.61 -16.42
C LYS A 310 -11.12 -17.71 -15.81
N VAL A 311 -10.83 -16.41 -15.63
CA VAL A 311 -11.84 -15.44 -15.17
C VAL A 311 -13.02 -15.39 -16.15
N GLY A 312 -12.77 -15.25 -17.45
CA GLY A 312 -13.82 -15.20 -18.46
C GLY A 312 -14.68 -16.46 -18.53
N GLN A 313 -14.07 -17.64 -18.41
CA GLN A 313 -14.77 -18.92 -18.35
C GLN A 313 -15.64 -19.03 -17.09
N GLY A 314 -15.10 -18.66 -15.93
CA GLY A 314 -15.85 -18.63 -14.67
C GLY A 314 -17.06 -17.70 -14.74
N LEU A 315 -16.91 -16.49 -15.31
CA LEU A 315 -18.02 -15.57 -15.52
C LEU A 315 -19.10 -16.14 -16.44
N GLY A 316 -18.70 -16.78 -17.54
CA GLY A 316 -19.65 -17.47 -18.42
C GLY A 316 -20.43 -18.58 -17.72
N GLN A 317 -19.78 -19.32 -16.81
CA GLN A 317 -20.44 -20.34 -16.00
C GLN A 317 -21.39 -19.75 -14.96
N ILE A 318 -21.09 -18.60 -14.38
CA ILE A 318 -21.94 -17.95 -13.36
C ILE A 318 -23.14 -17.27 -14.01
N LEU A 319 -22.90 -16.43 -15.02
CA LEU A 319 -23.92 -15.57 -15.62
C LEU A 319 -24.77 -16.26 -16.70
N LYS A 320 -24.36 -17.45 -17.14
CA LYS A 320 -25.07 -18.30 -18.12
C LYS A 320 -25.42 -17.59 -19.43
N VAL A 321 -24.61 -16.60 -19.82
CA VAL A 321 -24.73 -15.86 -21.08
C VAL A 321 -23.37 -15.81 -21.80
N ALA A 322 -23.40 -15.70 -23.13
CA ALA A 322 -22.19 -15.50 -23.91
C ALA A 322 -21.66 -14.06 -23.74
N PRO A 323 -20.34 -13.86 -23.70
CA PRO A 323 -19.77 -12.51 -23.66
C PRO A 323 -19.88 -11.80 -25.01
N THR A 324 -19.93 -10.47 -24.96
CA THR A 324 -19.81 -9.58 -26.12
C THR A 324 -18.49 -8.81 -26.03
N ASN A 325 -17.81 -8.65 -27.17
CA ASN A 325 -16.57 -7.88 -27.23
C ASN A 325 -16.88 -6.37 -27.29
N GLN A 326 -16.32 -5.61 -26.35
CA GLN A 326 -16.49 -4.15 -26.22
C GLN A 326 -15.19 -3.36 -26.44
N SER A 327 -14.13 -4.02 -26.91
CA SER A 327 -12.77 -3.45 -27.06
C SER A 327 -12.70 -2.24 -28.02
N ALA A 328 -13.68 -2.10 -28.93
CA ALA A 328 -13.74 -1.01 -29.92
C ALA A 328 -14.76 0.09 -29.58
N THR A 329 -15.66 -0.15 -28.62
CA THR A 329 -16.79 0.74 -28.30
C THR A 329 -16.52 1.64 -27.10
N ALA A 330 -15.56 1.29 -26.26
CA ALA A 330 -15.17 2.10 -25.12
C ALA A 330 -14.31 3.27 -25.62
N SER A 331 -14.82 4.51 -25.52
CA SER A 331 -14.00 5.71 -25.72
C SER A 331 -13.09 5.94 -24.51
N THR A 332 -12.31 4.92 -24.15
CA THR A 332 -11.36 4.97 -23.06
C THR A 332 -10.07 5.59 -23.56
N ALA A 333 -9.53 6.46 -22.72
CA ALA A 333 -8.25 7.11 -22.90
C ALA A 333 -7.16 6.06 -23.16
N ILE A 334 -7.21 4.88 -22.57
CA ILE A 334 -6.33 3.74 -22.88
C ILE A 334 -7.07 2.71 -23.75
N LYS A 335 -6.41 2.19 -24.80
CA LYS A 335 -6.95 1.07 -25.58
C LYS A 335 -7.00 -0.17 -24.69
N THR A 336 -8.19 -0.73 -24.54
CA THR A 336 -8.42 -1.92 -23.73
C THR A 336 -8.99 -3.05 -24.57
N VAL A 337 -8.66 -4.27 -24.18
CA VAL A 337 -9.44 -5.45 -24.56
C VAL A 337 -10.51 -5.62 -23.50
N SER A 338 -11.78 -5.55 -23.89
CA SER A 338 -12.92 -5.56 -22.96
C SER A 338 -13.96 -6.58 -23.42
N TRP A 339 -14.40 -7.44 -22.50
CA TRP A 339 -15.47 -8.42 -22.73
C TRP A 339 -16.57 -8.25 -21.69
N GLN A 340 -17.83 -8.23 -22.13
CA GLN A 340 -18.99 -7.96 -21.30
C GLN A 340 -19.99 -9.10 -21.29
N TRP A 341 -20.49 -9.43 -20.10
CA TRP A 341 -21.64 -10.29 -19.87
C TRP A 341 -22.78 -9.43 -19.30
N LYS A 342 -23.95 -9.50 -19.91
CA LYS A 342 -25.16 -8.83 -19.41
C LYS A 342 -26.25 -9.89 -19.23
N SER A 343 -26.70 -10.06 -18.00
CA SER A 343 -27.70 -11.06 -17.61
C SER A 343 -28.77 -10.42 -16.71
N PRO A 344 -29.91 -11.09 -16.47
CA PRO A 344 -30.92 -10.62 -15.53
C PRO A 344 -30.41 -10.47 -14.09
N ILE A 345 -29.38 -11.22 -13.69
CA ILE A 345 -28.82 -11.20 -12.33
C ILE A 345 -27.68 -10.18 -12.17
N GLY A 346 -27.16 -9.64 -13.28
CA GLY A 346 -26.18 -8.55 -13.25
C GLY A 346 -25.31 -8.43 -14.49
N ILE A 347 -24.39 -7.49 -14.40
CA ILE A 347 -23.46 -7.10 -15.46
C ILE A 347 -22.04 -7.41 -15.00
N ALA A 348 -21.21 -7.97 -15.88
CA ALA A 348 -19.78 -8.12 -15.68
C ALA A 348 -19.00 -7.61 -16.88
N MET A 349 -17.87 -6.95 -16.65
CA MET A 349 -16.95 -6.49 -17.67
C MET A 349 -15.51 -6.82 -17.27
N LEU A 350 -14.84 -7.63 -18.07
CA LEU A 350 -13.46 -8.05 -17.87
C LEU A 350 -12.56 -7.28 -18.85
N GLU A 351 -11.56 -6.59 -18.33
CA GLU A 351 -10.74 -5.65 -19.09
C GLU A 351 -9.25 -5.80 -18.81
N HIS A 352 -8.44 -5.60 -19.84
CA HIS A 352 -7.01 -5.38 -19.71
C HIS A 352 -6.49 -4.37 -20.73
N ASN A 353 -5.31 -3.81 -20.51
CA ASN A 353 -4.66 -2.95 -21.49
C ASN A 353 -4.38 -3.73 -22.79
N ASP A 354 -4.59 -3.11 -23.95
CA ASP A 354 -4.30 -3.72 -25.24
C ASP A 354 -2.79 -3.66 -25.54
N PHE A 355 -2.02 -4.49 -24.83
CA PHE A 355 -0.57 -4.57 -25.00
C PHE A 355 -0.15 -5.23 -26.32
N ALA A 356 -1.08 -5.91 -27.01
CA ALA A 356 -0.81 -6.55 -28.30
C ALA A 356 -0.89 -5.56 -29.48
N ALA A 357 -1.70 -4.50 -29.36
CA ALA A 357 -1.84 -3.50 -30.43
C ALA A 357 -0.64 -2.56 -30.60
N SER A 358 0.26 -2.49 -29.62
CA SER A 358 1.49 -1.69 -29.70
C SER A 358 2.52 -2.30 -30.67
N ARG A 359 3.34 -1.47 -31.33
CA ARG A 359 4.52 -1.93 -32.09
C ARG A 359 5.79 -1.24 -31.56
N PRO A 360 6.73 -1.99 -30.93
CA PRO A 360 6.65 -3.41 -30.56
C PRO A 360 5.54 -3.67 -29.51
N PRO A 361 5.06 -4.93 -29.36
CA PRO A 361 4.05 -5.28 -28.37
C PRO A 361 4.49 -4.88 -26.96
N GLY A 362 3.60 -4.20 -26.25
CA GLY A 362 3.82 -3.76 -24.88
C GLY A 362 3.78 -4.90 -23.87
N LYS A 363 3.64 -4.55 -22.59
CA LYS A 363 3.51 -5.50 -21.48
C LYS A 363 2.09 -5.47 -20.92
N PRO A 364 1.61 -6.58 -20.31
CA PRO A 364 0.43 -6.52 -19.45
C PRO A 364 0.68 -5.51 -18.33
N GLU A 365 -0.26 -4.58 -18.15
CA GLU A 365 -0.20 -3.55 -17.11
C GLU A 365 -1.26 -3.79 -16.04
N PHE A 366 -2.46 -4.22 -16.44
CA PHE A 366 -3.55 -4.55 -15.51
C PHE A 366 -4.49 -5.62 -16.07
N LEU A 367 -5.18 -6.32 -15.17
CA LEU A 367 -6.35 -7.17 -15.44
C LEU A 367 -7.42 -6.88 -14.39
N ARG A 368 -8.57 -6.38 -14.83
CA ARG A 368 -9.63 -5.89 -13.96
C ARG A 368 -10.98 -6.45 -14.35
N LEU A 369 -11.79 -6.77 -13.34
CA LEU A 369 -13.19 -7.12 -13.48
C LEU A 369 -14.07 -6.06 -12.82
N LYS A 370 -15.05 -5.55 -13.54
CA LYS A 370 -16.13 -4.71 -13.01
C LYS A 370 -17.42 -5.51 -12.98
N LEU A 371 -18.13 -5.49 -11.86
CA LEU A 371 -19.44 -6.09 -11.65
C LEU A 371 -20.43 -5.01 -11.27
N ALA A 372 -21.68 -5.16 -11.69
CA ALA A 372 -22.75 -4.27 -11.28
C ALA A 372 -24.11 -4.98 -11.19
N ALA A 373 -24.97 -4.46 -10.33
CA ALA A 373 -26.38 -4.84 -10.27
C ALA A 373 -27.06 -4.60 -11.64
N PRO A 374 -28.06 -5.42 -12.03
CA PRO A 374 -28.62 -5.42 -13.38
C PRO A 374 -29.24 -4.07 -13.81
N ASN A 375 -29.69 -3.26 -12.85
CA ASN A 375 -30.31 -1.95 -13.07
C ASN A 375 -29.37 -0.77 -12.77
N GLN A 376 -28.08 -1.00 -12.50
CA GLN A 376 -27.15 0.07 -12.18
C GLN A 376 -26.80 0.88 -13.43
N ALA A 377 -27.23 2.14 -13.50
CA ALA A 377 -27.13 2.96 -14.70
C ALA A 377 -25.72 3.50 -15.01
N ASP A 378 -24.82 3.53 -14.03
CA ASP A 378 -23.45 4.07 -14.10
C ASP A 378 -22.38 2.97 -13.90
N TRP A 379 -22.72 1.73 -14.29
CA TRP A 379 -21.93 0.51 -14.10
C TRP A 379 -20.50 0.55 -14.65
N SER A 380 -20.15 1.51 -15.53
CA SER A 380 -18.80 1.69 -16.08
C SER A 380 -17.84 2.50 -15.19
N MET A 381 -18.23 2.84 -13.95
CA MET A 381 -17.54 3.83 -13.07
C MET A 381 -17.70 5.27 -13.59
N GLY A 382 -18.89 5.59 -14.09
CA GLY A 382 -19.22 6.88 -14.71
C GLY A 382 -19.94 6.71 -16.05
N LYS A 383 -20.87 7.59 -16.37
CA LYS A 383 -21.54 7.59 -17.68
C LYS A 383 -20.66 8.31 -18.70
N LEU A 384 -20.34 7.64 -19.82
CA LEU A 384 -19.99 8.31 -21.08
C LEU A 384 -21.25 8.99 -21.66
N SER A 385 -21.79 9.97 -20.94
CA SER A 385 -22.88 10.80 -21.42
C SER A 385 -22.55 12.25 -21.16
N VAL A 386 -21.93 12.89 -22.17
CA VAL A 386 -22.04 14.32 -22.45
C VAL A 386 -21.91 15.24 -21.22
N GLY A 387 -20.80 15.13 -20.47
CA GLY A 387 -20.42 16.07 -19.42
C GLY A 387 -21.36 16.13 -18.20
N VAL A 388 -20.79 16.29 -17.01
CA VAL A 388 -21.61 16.73 -15.87
C VAL A 388 -22.02 18.17 -16.13
N GLN A 389 -23.34 18.43 -16.12
CA GLN A 389 -23.85 19.79 -16.25
C GLN A 389 -23.41 20.61 -15.04
N ARG A 390 -23.03 21.87 -15.26
CA ARG A 390 -22.62 22.80 -14.20
C ARG A 390 -23.62 22.92 -13.05
N MET A 391 -24.92 22.79 -13.33
CA MET A 391 -25.98 22.77 -12.32
C MET A 391 -25.88 21.56 -11.38
N VAL A 392 -25.44 20.40 -11.85
CA VAL A 392 -25.24 19.18 -11.04
C VAL A 392 -24.01 19.33 -10.14
N LEU A 393 -22.95 19.99 -10.62
CA LEU A 393 -21.77 20.25 -9.80
C LEU A 393 -22.07 21.22 -8.66
N THR A 394 -22.79 22.31 -8.97
CA THR A 394 -23.19 23.30 -7.96
C THR A 394 -24.13 22.72 -6.89
N SER A 395 -24.98 21.74 -7.21
CA SER A 395 -25.78 21.05 -6.19
C SER A 395 -24.98 20.20 -5.20
N ASN A 396 -23.71 19.90 -5.51
CA ASN A 396 -22.82 19.20 -4.58
C ASN A 396 -22.14 20.16 -3.58
N VAL A 397 -22.32 21.47 -3.73
CA VAL A 397 -21.77 22.46 -2.79
C VAL A 397 -22.63 22.51 -1.54
N THR A 398 -22.02 22.18 -0.41
CA THR A 398 -22.62 22.19 0.92
C THR A 398 -22.13 23.38 1.70
N THR A 399 -23.03 24.04 2.43
CA THR A 399 -22.70 25.08 3.42
C THR A 399 -23.16 24.64 4.80
N THR A 400 -22.30 24.76 5.81
CA THR A 400 -22.63 24.42 7.20
C THR A 400 -22.89 25.67 8.04
N PRO A 401 -23.62 25.55 9.19
CA PRO A 401 -23.82 26.66 10.12
C PRO A 401 -22.52 27.28 10.65
N GLU A 402 -21.44 26.50 10.72
CA GLU A 402 -20.11 26.93 11.18
C GLU A 402 -19.33 27.72 10.12
N GLY A 403 -19.92 27.91 8.94
CA GLY A 403 -19.37 28.70 7.84
C GLY A 403 -18.46 27.93 6.88
N ASP A 404 -18.43 26.59 6.95
CA ASP A 404 -17.74 25.77 5.96
C ASP A 404 -18.51 25.80 4.64
N VAL A 405 -17.82 26.01 3.53
CA VAL A 405 -18.33 25.86 2.16
C VAL A 405 -17.47 24.82 1.47
N TYR A 406 -18.03 23.67 1.11
CA TYR A 406 -17.26 22.57 0.53
C TYR A 406 -18.06 21.71 -0.44
N ILE A 407 -17.36 20.99 -1.30
CA ILE A 407 -17.91 20.06 -2.28
C ILE A 407 -18.08 18.69 -1.62
N SER A 408 -19.32 18.23 -1.53
CA SER A 408 -19.69 16.89 -1.09
C SER A 408 -19.66 15.89 -2.26
N GLY A 409 -19.69 14.59 -1.94
CA GLY A 409 -19.80 13.54 -2.95
C GLY A 409 -18.51 13.24 -3.74
N VAL A 410 -17.37 13.82 -3.37
CA VAL A 410 -16.07 13.43 -3.94
C VAL A 410 -15.73 12.02 -3.45
N PRO A 411 -15.62 11.01 -4.34
CA PRO A 411 -15.40 9.64 -3.93
C PRO A 411 -14.05 9.45 -3.25
N MET A 412 -13.98 8.50 -2.31
CA MET A 412 -12.71 8.11 -1.71
C MET A 412 -12.05 6.99 -2.51
N VAL A 413 -10.78 7.19 -2.83
CA VAL A 413 -9.89 6.20 -3.45
C VAL A 413 -8.63 6.19 -2.60
N ASP A 414 -8.31 5.02 -2.05
CA ASP A 414 -7.09 4.81 -1.31
C ASP A 414 -5.92 4.59 -2.28
N GLN A 415 -4.88 5.41 -2.17
CA GLN A 415 -3.74 5.36 -3.07
C GLN A 415 -2.84 4.13 -2.86
N GLY A 416 -2.99 3.38 -1.77
CA GLY A 416 -2.08 2.28 -1.41
C GLY A 416 -0.65 2.75 -1.16
N ALA A 417 0.33 2.06 -1.77
CA ALA A 417 1.75 2.31 -1.55
C ALA A 417 2.23 3.67 -2.12
N LYS A 418 3.44 4.10 -1.73
CA LYS A 418 4.04 5.39 -2.16
C LYS A 418 4.08 5.50 -3.70
N GLY A 419 3.74 6.68 -4.23
CA GLY A 419 3.83 7.01 -5.66
C GLY A 419 2.50 7.18 -6.41
N TYR A 420 1.38 6.76 -5.82
CA TYR A 420 0.06 6.80 -6.46
C TYR A 420 -0.79 8.05 -6.16
N CYS A 421 -0.32 9.01 -5.35
CA CYS A 421 -1.11 10.18 -4.94
C CYS A 421 -1.67 10.99 -6.13
N VAL A 422 -0.90 11.11 -7.23
CA VAL A 422 -1.37 11.75 -8.46
C VAL A 422 -2.48 10.94 -9.12
N ALA A 423 -2.29 9.63 -9.27
CA ALA A 423 -3.25 8.74 -9.92
C ALA A 423 -4.56 8.65 -9.12
N ALA A 424 -4.48 8.47 -7.81
CA ALA A 424 -5.62 8.45 -6.91
C ALA A 424 -6.38 9.79 -6.93
N SER A 425 -5.68 10.93 -6.81
CA SER A 425 -6.32 12.25 -6.87
C SER A 425 -7.03 12.51 -8.20
N CYS A 426 -6.43 12.09 -9.32
CA CYS A 426 -7.05 12.20 -10.63
C CYS A 426 -8.26 11.27 -10.78
N GLN A 427 -8.17 10.01 -10.33
CA GLN A 427 -9.32 9.09 -10.34
C GLN A 427 -10.49 9.68 -9.54
N ARG A 428 -10.24 10.20 -8.34
CA ARG A 428 -11.27 10.81 -7.50
C ARG A 428 -11.97 11.99 -8.19
N LEU A 429 -11.17 12.88 -8.80
CA LEU A 429 -11.71 13.99 -9.58
C LEU A 429 -12.52 13.50 -10.78
N PHE A 430 -12.04 12.49 -11.50
CA PHE A 430 -12.70 11.98 -12.70
C PHE A 430 -13.98 11.23 -12.39
N GLU A 431 -14.01 10.39 -11.36
CA GLU A 431 -15.24 9.78 -10.87
C GLU A 431 -16.27 10.83 -10.43
N TYR A 432 -15.83 11.87 -9.72
CA TYR A 432 -16.70 13.01 -9.37
C TYR A 432 -17.28 13.71 -10.61
N LEU A 433 -16.45 13.89 -11.65
CA LEU A 433 -16.85 14.45 -12.95
C LEU A 433 -17.52 13.42 -13.88
N GLN A 434 -17.82 12.21 -13.40
CA GLN A 434 -18.43 11.11 -14.17
C GLN A 434 -17.62 10.72 -15.43
N ILE A 435 -16.32 10.96 -15.42
CA ILE A 435 -15.36 10.55 -16.45
C ILE A 435 -14.86 9.15 -16.08
N PRO A 436 -15.11 8.11 -16.89
CA PRO A 436 -14.67 6.77 -16.57
C PRO A 436 -13.15 6.70 -16.60
N CYS A 437 -12.55 6.34 -15.47
CA CYS A 437 -11.11 6.30 -15.28
C CYS A 437 -10.76 5.44 -14.08
N ASP A 438 -9.54 4.91 -14.06
CA ASP A 438 -9.01 4.09 -12.98
C ASP A 438 -7.56 4.46 -12.69
N GLN A 439 -7.14 4.39 -11.42
CA GLN A 439 -5.79 4.77 -11.03
C GLN A 439 -4.71 3.93 -11.70
N HIS A 440 -4.96 2.66 -12.02
CA HIS A 440 -3.98 1.82 -12.70
C HIS A 440 -3.83 2.22 -14.18
N GLU A 441 -4.92 2.68 -14.79
CA GLU A 441 -4.89 3.30 -16.12
C GLU A 441 -4.13 4.63 -16.09
N ILE A 442 -4.41 5.49 -15.11
CA ILE A 442 -3.68 6.75 -14.94
C ILE A 442 -2.19 6.49 -14.65
N ALA A 443 -1.88 5.53 -13.78
CA ALA A 443 -0.52 5.15 -13.42
C ALA A 443 0.31 4.78 -14.66
N GLN A 444 -0.28 4.05 -15.62
CA GLN A 444 0.35 3.73 -16.90
C GLN A 444 0.69 5.01 -17.70
N LEU A 445 -0.22 6.00 -17.74
CA LEU A 445 -0.01 7.24 -18.48
C LEU A 445 1.04 8.14 -17.83
N VAL A 446 1.01 8.21 -16.50
CA VAL A 446 1.82 9.14 -15.73
C VAL A 446 3.26 8.64 -15.53
N ASN A 447 3.55 7.37 -15.87
CA ASN A 447 4.88 6.72 -15.76
C ASN A 447 5.59 7.14 -14.47
N VAL A 448 4.85 7.11 -13.36
CA VAL A 448 5.44 7.28 -12.04
C VAL A 448 6.24 6.01 -11.80
N ASP A 449 7.55 6.10 -11.97
CA ASP A 449 8.43 5.23 -11.22
C ASP A 449 8.02 5.41 -9.76
N ALA A 450 7.48 4.35 -9.14
CA ALA A 450 7.13 4.31 -7.72
C ALA A 450 8.34 4.67 -6.80
N GLN A 451 9.53 4.81 -7.40
CA GLN A 451 10.82 5.20 -6.83
C GLN A 451 11.03 6.73 -6.75
N ALA A 452 10.42 7.52 -7.64
CA ALA A 452 10.57 8.97 -7.64
C ALA A 452 9.49 9.58 -6.74
N GLY A 453 9.86 9.93 -5.51
CA GLY A 453 9.03 10.78 -4.66
C GLY A 453 8.52 11.98 -5.46
N ALA A 454 7.26 12.35 -5.24
CA ALA A 454 6.49 13.27 -6.09
C ALA A 454 7.22 14.61 -6.35
N ASP A 455 8.05 14.64 -7.38
CA ASP A 455 8.62 15.87 -7.93
C ASP A 455 7.50 16.62 -8.64
N ILE A 456 7.34 17.90 -8.33
CA ILE A 456 6.24 18.69 -8.86
C ILE A 456 6.30 18.82 -10.39
N PHE A 457 7.49 18.87 -10.98
CA PHE A 457 7.60 18.90 -12.43
C PHE A 457 7.16 17.57 -13.05
N ALA A 458 7.48 16.44 -12.41
CA ALA A 458 6.95 15.14 -12.79
C ALA A 458 5.43 15.08 -12.64
N MET A 459 4.86 15.57 -11.52
CA MET A 459 3.40 15.60 -11.30
C MET A 459 2.69 16.42 -12.38
N GLN A 460 3.19 17.61 -12.73
CA GLN A 460 2.56 18.45 -13.75
C GLN A 460 2.66 17.83 -15.15
N LYS A 461 3.83 17.27 -15.50
CA LYS A 461 4.02 16.57 -16.79
C LYS A 461 3.04 15.41 -16.89
N SER A 462 2.81 14.71 -15.79
CA SER A 462 1.81 13.66 -15.66
C SER A 462 0.39 14.17 -15.88
N LEU A 463 -0.01 15.28 -15.25
CA LEU A 463 -1.33 15.90 -15.46
C LEU A 463 -1.56 16.35 -16.91
N THR A 464 -0.53 16.87 -17.58
CA THR A 464 -0.63 17.29 -18.99
C THR A 464 -0.89 16.10 -19.93
N LYS A 465 -0.28 14.94 -19.66
CA LYS A 465 -0.55 13.71 -20.44
C LYS A 465 -1.99 13.21 -20.25
N ILE A 466 -2.56 13.40 -19.06
CA ILE A 466 -3.94 13.03 -18.77
C ILE A 466 -4.89 13.92 -19.58
N ASP A 467 -4.62 15.22 -19.65
CA ASP A 467 -5.41 16.19 -20.44
C ASP A 467 -5.60 15.76 -21.89
N ASP A 468 -4.48 15.51 -22.58
CA ASP A 468 -4.44 15.10 -23.99
C ASP A 468 -5.28 13.85 -24.26
N LYS A 469 -5.34 12.95 -23.27
CA LYS A 469 -5.84 11.59 -23.41
C LYS A 469 -7.30 11.44 -23.01
N TYR A 470 -7.73 12.14 -21.96
CA TYR A 470 -9.13 12.16 -21.50
C TYR A 470 -9.94 13.30 -22.11
N LYS A 471 -9.31 14.20 -22.88
CA LYS A 471 -9.97 15.38 -23.47
C LYS A 471 -10.67 16.22 -22.42
N VAL A 472 -10.07 16.33 -21.24
CA VAL A 472 -10.45 17.34 -20.27
C VAL A 472 -9.81 18.67 -20.68
N ALA A 473 -10.15 19.74 -19.99
CA ALA A 473 -9.50 21.04 -20.08
C ALA A 473 -8.68 21.22 -18.81
N PHE A 474 -7.38 21.00 -18.92
CA PHE A 474 -6.41 21.24 -17.88
C PHE A 474 -5.99 22.71 -17.84
N LYS A 475 -6.08 23.33 -16.66
CA LYS A 475 -5.63 24.70 -16.43
C LYS A 475 -4.75 24.77 -15.17
N PRO A 476 -3.47 25.15 -15.30
CA PRO A 476 -2.64 25.46 -14.15
C PRO A 476 -2.99 26.85 -13.60
N HIS A 477 -3.33 26.91 -12.32
CA HIS A 477 -3.56 28.17 -11.60
C HIS A 477 -2.33 28.58 -10.81
N ILE A 478 -1.64 27.61 -10.20
CA ILE A 478 -0.34 27.79 -9.53
C ILE A 478 0.59 26.69 -10.02
N ASN A 479 1.76 27.06 -10.53
CA ASN A 479 2.74 26.14 -11.11
C ASN A 479 4.18 26.66 -10.90
N PRO A 480 5.13 25.82 -10.44
CA PRO A 480 6.50 26.26 -10.25
C PRO A 480 7.20 26.85 -11.47
N GLN A 481 6.95 26.31 -12.67
CA GLN A 481 7.58 26.74 -13.93
C GLN A 481 7.17 28.15 -14.35
N GLN A 482 5.96 28.56 -13.98
CA GLN A 482 5.36 29.82 -14.43
C GLN A 482 5.28 30.87 -13.32
N TYR A 483 5.31 30.45 -12.05
CA TYR A 483 4.91 31.29 -10.92
C TYR A 483 5.97 31.44 -9.81
N TYR A 484 7.15 30.83 -9.92
CA TYR A 484 8.35 31.33 -9.22
C TYR A 484 9.15 32.21 -10.17
N VAL A 485 9.42 33.44 -9.76
CA VAL A 485 10.46 34.25 -10.44
C VAL A 485 11.84 33.70 -10.07
N SER A 486 12.87 34.05 -10.85
CA SER A 486 14.27 33.63 -10.60
C SER A 486 14.77 33.94 -9.18
N SER A 487 14.14 34.90 -8.48
CA SER A 487 14.41 35.23 -7.07
C SER A 487 13.66 34.36 -6.04
N GLY A 488 12.95 33.32 -6.48
CA GLY A 488 12.19 32.41 -5.60
C GLY A 488 10.87 32.95 -5.06
N LYS A 489 10.47 34.19 -5.43
CA LYS A 489 9.17 34.76 -5.02
C LYS A 489 8.00 34.17 -5.82
N ARG A 490 6.90 33.88 -5.12
CA ARG A 490 5.62 33.47 -5.72
C ARG A 490 4.96 34.66 -6.41
N ARG A 491 4.49 34.46 -7.65
CA ARG A 491 3.76 35.48 -8.43
C ARG A 491 2.29 35.66 -8.01
N ILE A 492 1.75 34.72 -7.23
CA ILE A 492 0.38 34.71 -6.75
C ILE A 492 0.42 34.95 -5.25
N SER A 493 -0.29 35.97 -4.78
CA SER A 493 -0.45 36.27 -3.37
C SER A 493 -1.37 35.27 -2.67
N GLN A 494 -1.28 35.16 -1.34
CA GLN A 494 -2.23 34.37 -0.54
C GLN A 494 -3.68 34.75 -0.83
N ARG A 495 -3.99 36.04 -0.98
CA ARG A 495 -5.34 36.52 -1.32
C ARG A 495 -5.82 35.97 -2.66
N GLN A 496 -4.96 35.97 -3.69
CA GLN A 496 -5.31 35.43 -5.00
C GLN A 496 -5.48 33.91 -4.96
N PHE A 497 -4.67 33.19 -4.18
CA PHE A 497 -4.85 31.76 -3.94
C PHE A 497 -6.24 31.46 -3.35
N VAL A 498 -6.66 32.19 -2.32
CA VAL A 498 -7.99 32.04 -1.72
C VAL A 498 -9.10 32.35 -2.72
N VAL A 499 -8.96 33.40 -3.54
CA VAL A 499 -9.93 33.70 -4.62
C VAL A 499 -10.06 32.54 -5.60
N ILE A 500 -8.94 31.95 -6.05
CA ILE A 500 -8.95 30.79 -6.95
C ILE A 500 -9.71 29.61 -6.31
N VAL A 501 -9.46 29.32 -5.03
CA VAL A 501 -10.15 28.25 -4.31
C VAL A 501 -11.66 28.51 -4.28
N LYS A 502 -12.07 29.70 -3.82
CA LYS A 502 -13.49 30.05 -3.72
C LYS A 502 -14.21 29.97 -5.07
N GLU A 503 -13.62 30.54 -6.12
CA GLU A 503 -14.21 30.54 -7.47
C GLU A 503 -14.48 29.14 -8.04
N HIS A 504 -13.69 28.14 -7.67
CA HIS A 504 -13.87 26.76 -8.13
C HIS A 504 -14.79 25.98 -7.20
N VAL A 505 -14.61 26.12 -5.88
CA VAL A 505 -15.47 25.49 -4.87
C VAL A 505 -16.92 25.92 -5.05
N ASP A 506 -17.18 27.22 -5.23
CA ASP A 506 -18.54 27.76 -5.40
C ASP A 506 -19.22 27.25 -6.69
N LYS A 507 -18.44 26.73 -7.66
CA LYS A 507 -18.94 26.09 -8.89
C LYS A 507 -19.05 24.56 -8.78
N GLY A 508 -18.70 23.99 -7.62
CA GLY A 508 -18.65 22.55 -7.44
C GLY A 508 -17.48 21.88 -8.17
N ILE A 509 -16.35 22.56 -8.35
CA ILE A 509 -15.19 22.02 -9.08
C ILE A 509 -14.02 21.82 -8.10
N PRO A 510 -13.66 20.58 -7.72
CA PRO A 510 -12.49 20.32 -6.90
C PRO A 510 -11.19 20.71 -7.63
N LEU A 511 -10.18 21.13 -6.88
CA LEU A 511 -8.87 21.49 -7.42
C LEU A 511 -7.83 20.43 -7.05
N LEU A 512 -7.06 19.97 -8.05
CA LEU A 512 -5.85 19.18 -7.81
C LEU A 512 -4.80 20.08 -7.14
N TRP A 513 -4.30 19.63 -6.00
CA TRP A 513 -3.42 20.41 -5.14
C TRP A 513 -2.14 19.65 -4.82
N ALA A 514 -1.05 20.09 -5.43
CA ALA A 514 0.29 19.62 -5.10
C ALA A 514 0.84 20.45 -3.93
N LEU A 515 1.31 19.77 -2.89
CA LEU A 515 1.78 20.40 -1.66
C LEU A 515 2.93 19.63 -1.01
N GLN A 516 3.58 20.27 -0.03
CA GLN A 516 4.54 19.61 0.86
C GLN A 516 3.90 19.22 2.19
N LEU A 517 3.90 17.92 2.50
CA LEU A 517 3.38 17.35 3.74
C LEU A 517 4.26 17.69 4.96
N GLY A 518 3.61 17.73 6.13
CA GLY A 518 4.27 17.84 7.44
C GLY A 518 4.83 19.21 7.78
N ARG A 519 4.56 20.24 6.96
CA ARG A 519 5.03 21.61 7.21
C ARG A 519 4.12 22.44 8.10
N TYR A 520 2.82 22.19 8.05
CA TYR A 520 1.80 22.93 8.77
C TYR A 520 0.80 21.97 9.41
N PRO A 521 0.22 22.32 10.57
CA PRO A 521 -0.78 21.49 11.22
C PRO A 521 -2.02 21.36 10.33
N GLU A 522 -2.62 20.18 10.36
CA GLU A 522 -3.86 19.85 9.69
C GLU A 522 -4.78 19.07 10.62
N GLU A 523 -6.09 19.21 10.41
CA GLU A 523 -7.12 18.54 11.19
C GLU A 523 -8.04 17.74 10.27
N PRO A 524 -8.24 16.43 10.53
CA PRO A 524 -7.44 15.58 11.43
C PRO A 524 -5.95 15.53 11.03
N PRO A 525 -5.04 15.17 11.95
CA PRO A 525 -3.60 15.14 11.69
C PRO A 525 -3.21 14.14 10.60
N LEU A 526 -1.94 14.19 10.19
CA LEU A 526 -1.35 13.17 9.33
C LEU A 526 -1.48 11.79 10.00
N PRO A 527 -1.65 10.71 9.23
CA PRO A 527 -1.75 9.36 9.78
C PRO A 527 -0.44 8.99 10.50
N GLY A 528 -0.56 8.23 11.59
CA GLY A 528 0.60 7.75 12.36
C GLY A 528 1.49 6.76 11.59
N SER A 529 1.02 6.27 10.43
CA SER A 529 1.77 5.43 9.50
C SER A 529 1.62 5.96 8.07
N GLY A 530 2.63 5.78 7.22
CA GLY A 530 2.61 6.25 5.83
C GLY A 530 3.52 7.46 5.57
N GLN A 531 3.18 8.28 4.56
CA GLN A 531 3.96 9.46 4.19
C GLN A 531 3.57 10.65 5.08
N VAL A 532 4.46 11.04 5.99
CA VAL A 532 4.27 12.20 6.89
C VAL A 532 5.00 13.46 6.42
N SER A 533 5.83 13.37 5.38
CA SER A 533 6.61 14.48 4.83
C SER A 533 6.91 14.30 3.34
N GLY A 534 7.33 15.38 2.66
CA GLY A 534 7.66 15.36 1.23
C GLY A 534 6.50 15.81 0.33
N GLY A 535 6.70 15.76 -0.99
CA GLY A 535 5.69 16.16 -1.98
C GLY A 535 4.50 15.20 -2.02
N HIS A 536 3.30 15.75 -2.19
CA HIS A 536 2.04 14.99 -2.23
C HIS A 536 1.01 15.68 -3.12
N MET A 537 -0.03 14.94 -3.52
CA MET A 537 -1.17 15.46 -4.29
C MET A 537 -2.47 15.15 -3.55
N ARG A 538 -3.32 16.18 -3.38
CA ARG A 538 -4.63 16.13 -2.73
C ARG A 538 -5.68 16.82 -3.59
N LEU A 539 -6.92 16.83 -3.13
CA LEU A 539 -7.97 17.69 -3.68
C LEU A 539 -8.36 18.78 -2.68
N ILE A 540 -8.30 20.05 -3.09
CA ILE A 540 -9.00 21.13 -2.37
C ILE A 540 -10.48 21.03 -2.74
N ILE A 541 -11.32 20.97 -1.72
CA ILE A 541 -12.77 20.80 -1.88
C ILE A 541 -13.56 21.90 -1.19
N GLY A 542 -12.94 22.78 -0.40
CA GLY A 542 -13.70 23.82 0.29
C GLY A 542 -12.85 24.89 0.97
N TYR A 543 -13.54 25.77 1.68
CA TYR A 543 -12.97 26.83 2.49
C TYR A 543 -13.91 27.20 3.64
N ASN A 544 -13.37 27.87 4.66
CA ASN A 544 -14.15 28.58 5.67
C ASN A 544 -13.55 29.98 5.83
N SER A 545 -14.26 30.99 5.30
CA SER A 545 -13.75 32.37 5.30
C SER A 545 -13.76 33.03 6.67
N ALA A 546 -14.65 32.62 7.58
CA ALA A 546 -14.71 33.18 8.93
C ALA A 546 -13.52 32.71 9.78
N LYS A 547 -13.11 31.45 9.60
CA LYS A 547 -11.99 30.83 10.31
C LYS A 547 -10.65 30.94 9.57
N GLY A 548 -10.65 31.43 8.33
CA GLY A 548 -9.47 31.50 7.47
C GLY A 548 -8.87 30.11 7.22
N GLN A 549 -9.70 29.15 6.81
CA GLN A 549 -9.29 27.75 6.60
C GLN A 549 -9.53 27.29 5.15
N ILE A 550 -8.65 26.43 4.65
CA ILE A 550 -8.86 25.65 3.42
C ILE A 550 -9.30 24.24 3.82
N LEU A 551 -10.35 23.75 3.17
CA LEU A 551 -10.87 22.39 3.34
C LEU A 551 -10.43 21.55 2.14
N PHE A 552 -9.94 20.35 2.41
CA PHE A 552 -9.35 19.47 1.42
C PHE A 552 -9.61 18.02 1.80
N THR A 553 -9.33 17.10 0.88
CA THR A 553 -9.47 15.67 1.10
C THR A 553 -8.21 14.95 0.64
N ASP A 554 -7.84 13.89 1.36
CA ASP A 554 -6.65 13.07 1.09
C ASP A 554 -7.05 11.67 0.62
N SER A 555 -6.17 10.98 -0.11
CA SER A 555 -6.38 9.63 -0.65
C SER A 555 -5.88 8.52 0.28
N TRP A 556 -6.00 8.72 1.59
CA TRP A 556 -5.60 7.76 2.64
C TRP A 556 -6.79 6.99 3.25
N GLY A 557 -7.95 7.04 2.59
CA GLY A 557 -9.14 6.33 3.04
C GLY A 557 -9.90 7.03 4.15
N SER A 558 -10.50 6.22 5.04
CA SER A 558 -11.44 6.67 6.08
C SER A 558 -10.78 7.63 7.08
N GLY A 559 -11.51 8.67 7.47
CA GLY A 559 -11.02 9.76 8.34
C GLY A 559 -10.26 10.86 7.59
N HIS A 560 -10.08 10.74 6.28
CA HIS A 560 -9.40 11.74 5.44
C HIS A 560 -10.30 12.34 4.35
N GLU A 561 -11.62 12.12 4.44
CA GLU A 561 -12.65 12.64 3.55
C GLU A 561 -12.75 14.16 3.65
N LEU A 562 -12.61 14.72 4.84
CA LEU A 562 -12.63 16.16 5.07
C LEU A 562 -11.55 16.55 6.09
N LYS A 563 -10.52 17.20 5.57
CA LYS A 563 -9.42 17.79 6.34
C LYS A 563 -9.42 19.30 6.17
N ARG A 564 -8.80 20.00 7.11
CA ARG A 564 -8.68 21.46 7.11
C ARG A 564 -7.32 21.92 7.62
N MET A 565 -6.88 23.07 7.15
CA MET A 565 -5.71 23.78 7.70
C MET A 565 -5.86 25.29 7.49
N PRO A 566 -5.10 26.12 8.24
CA PRO A 566 -5.11 27.57 8.04
C PRO A 566 -4.76 27.97 6.60
N GLU A 567 -5.41 28.99 6.05
CA GLU A 567 -5.19 29.49 4.69
C GLU A 567 -3.73 29.86 4.41
N ALA A 568 -3.07 30.48 5.39
CA ALA A 568 -1.65 30.82 5.28
C ALA A 568 -0.78 29.55 5.15
N GLY A 569 -1.06 28.53 5.97
CA GLY A 569 -0.37 27.25 5.90
C GLY A 569 -0.64 26.49 4.60
N ALA A 570 -1.89 26.49 4.13
CA ALA A 570 -2.24 25.89 2.83
C ALA A 570 -1.51 26.59 1.69
N TYR A 571 -1.51 27.92 1.69
CA TYR A 571 -0.78 28.70 0.71
C TYR A 571 0.71 28.35 0.76
N ASP A 572 1.36 28.43 1.91
CA ASP A 572 2.80 28.17 2.02
C ASP A 572 3.21 26.72 1.73
N ALA A 573 2.35 25.74 2.05
CA ALA A 573 2.55 24.34 1.69
C ALA A 573 2.37 24.08 0.19
N THR A 574 1.62 24.94 -0.51
CA THR A 574 1.29 24.76 -1.92
C THR A 574 2.54 24.78 -2.78
N MET A 575 2.69 23.74 -3.58
CA MET A 575 3.67 23.67 -4.66
C MET A 575 2.97 23.92 -6.01
N GLY A 576 1.71 23.49 -6.18
CA GLY A 576 0.92 23.76 -7.39
C GLY A 576 -0.58 23.53 -7.21
N VAL A 577 -1.40 24.21 -8.02
CA VAL A 577 -2.87 24.13 -8.02
C VAL A 577 -3.37 24.07 -9.45
N TYR A 578 -4.22 23.10 -9.75
CA TYR A 578 -4.69 22.81 -11.09
C TYR A 578 -6.19 22.49 -11.10
N SER A 579 -6.89 22.91 -12.15
CA SER A 579 -8.26 22.45 -12.43
C SER A 579 -8.27 21.55 -13.66
N MET A 580 -9.09 20.50 -13.63
CA MET A 580 -9.48 19.74 -14.82
C MET A 580 -11.00 19.73 -14.92
N SER A 581 -11.52 20.01 -16.11
CA SER A 581 -12.96 20.05 -16.35
C SER A 581 -13.29 19.56 -17.76
N PRO A 582 -14.43 18.92 -18.01
CA PRO A 582 -14.93 18.71 -19.37
C PRO A 582 -14.85 19.99 -20.24
N PRO A 583 -14.54 19.90 -21.55
CA PRO A 583 -14.33 21.07 -22.44
C PRO A 583 -15.54 22.00 -22.62
N ARG A 584 -16.72 21.66 -22.07
CA ARG A 584 -17.98 22.41 -22.21
C ARG A 584 -18.64 22.71 -20.85
N LEU A 585 -17.86 23.07 -19.84
CA LEU A 585 -18.32 23.47 -18.50
C LEU A 585 -18.35 24.99 -18.28
#